data_AF-A0A7C2P5S6-F1
#
_entry.id   AF-A0A7C2P5S6-F1
#
_cell.length_a   1.000
_cell.length_b   1.000
_cell.length_c   1.000
_cell.angle_alpha   90.00
_cell.angle_beta   90.00
_cell.angle_gamma   90.00
#
_symmetry.space_group_name_H-M   'P 1'
#
loop_
_entity.id
_entity.type
_entity.pdbx_description
1 polymer ?
#
loop_
_entity_poly.entity_id
_entity_poly.type
_entity_poly.pdbx_seq_one_letter_code
_entity_poly.pdbx_strand_id
1 'polypeptide(L)'
;RSFAVARFSWAYALTQQAGMDIKPSLEASLKATNNGAFAAATPQVVAAVMAGEEFTDALQATNLFPHQYLEMVRVGESTGTVPETLEQLSPQFEDQARRALNGLTIALGWVIWSLVAAMIIFLIFRLFSFYVDMINRAASGQL
;
A
#
# COMPACT_ATOMS: atom_id res chain seq x y z
N ARG A 1 -4.00 0.32 0.15
CA ARG A 1 -4.92 0.69 -0.96
C ARG A 1 -4.45 0.06 -2.27
N SER A 2 -3.22 0.31 -2.75
CA SER A 2 -2.69 -0.27 -4.00
C SER A 2 -2.79 -1.80 -4.08
N PHE A 3 -2.46 -2.51 -3.00
CA PHE A 3 -2.58 -3.99 -2.95
C PHE A 3 -4.02 -4.50 -3.02
N ALA A 4 -4.97 -3.77 -2.43
CA ALA A 4 -6.39 -4.10 -2.50
C ALA A 4 -6.93 -3.91 -3.93
N VAL A 5 -6.52 -2.81 -4.59
CA VAL A 5 -6.84 -2.56 -6.00
C VAL A 5 -6.23 -3.65 -6.89
N ALA A 6 -4.95 -4.00 -6.71
CA ALA A 6 -4.31 -5.09 -7.47
C ALA A 6 -5.07 -6.43 -7.34
N ARG A 7 -5.42 -6.84 -6.11
CA ARG A 7 -6.20 -8.06 -5.87
C ARG A 7 -7.59 -8.01 -6.48
N PHE A 8 -8.27 -6.87 -6.41
CA PHE A 8 -9.55 -6.66 -7.07
C PHE A 8 -9.42 -6.85 -8.58
N SER A 9 -8.46 -6.15 -9.22
CA SER A 9 -8.24 -6.21 -10.67
C SER A 9 -7.96 -7.62 -11.14
N TRP A 10 -7.05 -8.33 -10.45
CA TRP A 10 -6.72 -9.71 -10.79
C TRP A 10 -7.90 -10.66 -10.63
N ALA A 11 -8.60 -10.59 -9.49
CA ALA A 11 -9.75 -11.45 -9.23
C ALA A 11 -10.88 -11.21 -10.24
N TYR A 12 -11.17 -9.94 -10.56
CA TYR A 12 -12.24 -9.58 -11.49
C TYR A 12 -11.90 -9.91 -12.94
N ALA A 13 -10.65 -9.71 -13.35
CA ALA A 13 -10.16 -10.17 -14.65
C ALA A 13 -10.31 -11.69 -14.78
N LEU A 14 -9.87 -12.45 -13.77
CA LEU A 14 -9.96 -13.91 -13.75
C LEU A 14 -11.41 -14.40 -13.84
N THR A 15 -12.33 -13.83 -13.06
CA THR A 15 -13.74 -14.24 -13.06
C THR A 15 -14.45 -13.85 -14.35
N GLN A 16 -14.11 -12.70 -14.94
CA GLN A 16 -14.65 -12.33 -16.26
C GLN A 16 -14.10 -13.20 -17.39
N GLN A 17 -12.80 -13.54 -17.37
CA GLN A 17 -12.22 -14.49 -18.34
C GLN A 17 -12.83 -15.89 -18.20
N ALA A 18 -13.20 -16.30 -16.98
CA ALA A 18 -13.92 -17.53 -16.73
C ALA A 18 -15.41 -17.50 -17.16
N GLY A 19 -15.90 -16.36 -17.67
CA GLY A 19 -17.28 -16.20 -18.13
C GLY A 19 -18.31 -16.15 -17.01
N MET A 20 -17.89 -15.78 -15.79
CA MET A 20 -18.81 -15.69 -14.65
C MET A 20 -19.72 -14.47 -14.77
N ASP A 21 -20.95 -14.58 -14.27
CA ASP A 21 -21.88 -13.46 -14.26
C ASP A 21 -21.32 -12.24 -13.50
N ILE A 22 -21.64 -11.03 -13.99
CA ILE A 22 -21.05 -9.77 -13.50
C ILE A 22 -21.27 -9.57 -11.99
N LYS A 23 -22.47 -9.88 -11.49
CA LYS A 23 -22.80 -9.70 -10.06
C LYS A 23 -21.93 -10.56 -9.14
N PRO A 24 -21.90 -11.91 -9.26
CA PRO A 24 -21.03 -12.73 -8.42
C PRO A 24 -19.55 -12.44 -8.68
N SER A 25 -19.17 -12.01 -9.89
CA SER A 25 -17.81 -11.59 -10.25
C SER A 25 -17.35 -10.37 -9.47
N LEU A 26 -18.17 -9.33 -9.40
CA LEU A 26 -17.96 -8.14 -8.58
C LEU A 26 -17.89 -8.47 -7.08
N GLU A 27 -18.85 -9.25 -6.58
CA GLU A 27 -18.91 -9.62 -5.16
C GLU A 27 -17.69 -10.43 -4.73
N ALA A 28 -17.27 -11.41 -5.53
CA ALA A 28 -16.09 -12.22 -5.25
C ALA A 28 -14.81 -11.37 -5.26
N SER A 29 -14.69 -10.49 -6.27
CA SER A 29 -13.48 -9.68 -6.48
C SER A 29 -13.31 -8.60 -5.42
N LEU A 30 -14.39 -7.95 -4.98
CA LEU A 30 -14.33 -6.98 -3.88
C LEU A 30 -14.02 -7.65 -2.54
N LYS A 31 -14.53 -8.87 -2.29
CA LYS A 31 -14.17 -9.66 -1.11
C LYS A 31 -12.72 -10.15 -1.16
N ALA A 32 -12.19 -10.49 -2.33
CA ALA A 32 -10.81 -10.97 -2.52
C ALA A 32 -9.73 -9.94 -2.16
N THR A 33 -10.10 -8.65 -2.08
CA THR A 33 -9.20 -7.56 -1.65
C THR A 33 -8.71 -7.68 -0.21
N ASN A 34 -9.42 -8.46 0.63
CA ASN A 34 -9.18 -8.59 2.07
C ASN A 34 -9.11 -7.23 2.79
N ASN A 35 -9.91 -6.25 2.35
CA ASN A 35 -9.97 -4.91 2.91
C ASN A 35 -11.41 -4.54 3.30
N GLY A 36 -11.62 -4.15 4.56
CA GLY A 36 -12.96 -3.84 5.08
C GLY A 36 -13.69 -2.71 4.34
N ALA A 37 -12.96 -1.71 3.82
CA ALA A 37 -13.56 -0.61 3.06
C ALA A 37 -14.08 -1.08 1.69
N PHE A 38 -13.33 -1.95 1.00
CA PHE A 38 -13.74 -2.53 -0.28
C PHE A 38 -14.91 -3.51 -0.10
N ALA A 39 -14.86 -4.34 0.95
CA ALA A 39 -15.97 -5.23 1.29
C ALA A 39 -17.26 -4.44 1.58
N ALA A 40 -17.18 -3.34 2.32
CA ALA A 40 -18.32 -2.48 2.63
C ALA A 40 -18.88 -1.75 1.39
N ALA A 41 -18.05 -1.45 0.39
CA ALA A 41 -18.48 -0.83 -0.86
C ALA A 41 -19.15 -1.81 -1.84
N THR A 42 -19.06 -3.12 -1.62
CA THR A 42 -19.64 -4.17 -2.47
C THR A 42 -21.11 -3.92 -2.85
N PRO A 43 -22.05 -3.74 -1.89
CA PRO A 43 -23.46 -3.54 -2.24
C PRO A 43 -23.69 -2.28 -3.07
N GLN A 44 -22.92 -1.20 -2.84
CA GLN A 44 -23.02 0.04 -3.62
C GLN A 44 -22.59 -0.19 -5.07
N VAL A 45 -21.41 -0.78 -5.28
CA VAL A 45 -20.86 -1.02 -6.64
C VAL A 45 -21.75 -1.98 -7.42
N VAL A 46 -22.18 -3.08 -6.78
CA VAL A 46 -23.04 -4.07 -7.43
C VAL A 46 -24.39 -3.45 -7.80
N ALA A 47 -25.00 -2.66 -6.92
CA ALA A 47 -26.28 -2.02 -7.21
C ALA A 47 -26.18 -1.03 -8.39
N ALA A 48 -25.14 -0.21 -8.44
CA ALA A 48 -24.91 0.76 -9.51
C ALA A 48 -24.73 0.07 -10.87
N VAL A 49 -23.84 -0.93 -10.94
CA VAL A 49 -23.60 -1.68 -12.20
C VAL A 49 -24.86 -2.44 -12.64
N MET A 50 -25.61 -3.04 -11.71
CA MET A 50 -26.86 -3.73 -12.03
C MET A 50 -27.99 -2.79 -12.42
N ALA A 51 -27.93 -1.52 -12.00
CA ALA A 51 -28.84 -0.47 -12.45
C ALA A 51 -28.48 0.08 -13.85
N GLY A 52 -27.37 -0.37 -14.44
CA GLY A 52 -26.90 0.05 -15.76
C GLY A 52 -25.99 1.27 -15.76
N GLU A 53 -25.48 1.69 -14.59
CA GLU A 53 -24.43 2.71 -14.53
C GLU A 53 -23.12 2.18 -15.13
N GLU A 54 -22.30 3.07 -15.67
CA GLU A 54 -20.96 2.73 -16.14
C GLU A 54 -20.16 2.13 -14.97
N PHE A 55 -19.43 1.05 -15.26
CA PHE A 55 -18.57 0.35 -14.33
C PHE A 55 -17.53 1.30 -13.73
N THR A 56 -16.93 2.18 -14.54
CA THR A 56 -15.97 3.17 -14.04
C THR A 56 -16.61 4.12 -13.03
N ASP A 57 -17.83 4.59 -13.30
CA ASP A 57 -18.55 5.53 -12.43
C ASP A 57 -18.97 4.86 -11.12
N ALA A 58 -19.42 3.61 -11.18
CA ALA A 58 -19.73 2.79 -10.01
C ALA A 58 -18.51 2.61 -9.09
N LEU A 59 -17.32 2.40 -9.67
CA LEU A 59 -16.07 2.34 -8.92
C LEU A 59 -15.65 3.72 -8.38
N GLN A 60 -15.82 4.77 -9.18
CA GLN A 60 -15.48 6.15 -8.79
C GLN A 60 -16.29 6.63 -7.59
N ALA A 61 -17.59 6.29 -7.53
CA ALA A 61 -18.48 6.66 -6.43
C ALA A 61 -18.02 6.14 -5.05
N THR A 62 -17.17 5.10 -5.02
CA THR A 62 -16.62 4.55 -3.76
C THR A 62 -15.48 5.39 -3.19
N ASN A 63 -14.83 6.24 -4.00
CA ASN A 63 -13.57 6.92 -3.66
C ASN A 63 -12.43 5.98 -3.20
N LEU A 64 -12.52 4.67 -3.46
CA LEU A 64 -11.51 3.69 -3.05
C LEU A 64 -10.39 3.53 -4.09
N PHE A 65 -10.71 3.77 -5.35
CA PHE A 65 -9.84 3.59 -6.50
C PHE A 65 -9.09 4.88 -6.85
N PRO A 66 -7.77 4.82 -7.13
CA PRO A 66 -6.99 5.97 -7.58
C PRO A 66 -7.47 6.48 -8.95
N HIS A 67 -7.31 7.78 -9.21
CA HIS A 67 -7.73 8.40 -10.48
C HIS A 67 -7.11 7.73 -11.71
N GLN A 68 -5.79 7.50 -11.68
CA GLN A 68 -5.06 6.81 -12.76
C GLN A 68 -5.61 5.41 -13.07
N TYR A 69 -6.10 4.71 -12.05
CA TYR A 69 -6.73 3.40 -12.25
C TYR A 69 -8.07 3.54 -12.95
N LEU A 70 -8.91 4.50 -12.52
CA LEU A 70 -10.22 4.76 -13.12
C LEU A 70 -10.09 5.19 -14.60
N GLU A 71 -9.08 5.98 -14.96
CA GLU A 71 -8.80 6.36 -16.35
C GLU A 71 -8.52 5.14 -17.23
N MET A 72 -7.71 4.20 -16.76
CA MET A 72 -7.41 2.98 -17.52
C MET A 72 -8.61 2.04 -17.61
N VAL A 73 -9.42 1.94 -16.56
CA VAL A 73 -10.68 1.18 -16.59
C VAL A 73 -11.67 1.82 -17.56
N ARG A 74 -11.77 3.15 -17.62
CA ARG A 74 -12.63 3.88 -18.57
C ARG A 74 -12.28 3.58 -20.02
N VAL A 75 -10.97 3.51 -20.32
CA VAL A 75 -10.48 3.11 -21.65
C VAL A 75 -10.90 1.67 -21.93
N GLY A 76 -10.69 0.74 -20.99
CA GLY A 76 -11.09 -0.66 -21.13
C GLY A 76 -12.60 -0.85 -21.26
N GLU A 77 -13.40 -0.04 -20.58
CA GLU A 77 -14.85 -0.06 -20.66
C GLU A 77 -15.35 0.41 -22.04
N SER A 78 -14.75 1.48 -22.57
CA SER A 78 -15.06 2.00 -23.90
C SER A 78 -14.71 1.02 -25.03
N THR A 79 -13.69 0.18 -24.83
CA THR A 79 -13.24 -0.82 -25.82
C THR A 79 -13.81 -2.22 -25.56
N GLY A 80 -14.56 -2.41 -24.47
CA GLY A 80 -15.06 -3.72 -24.06
C GLY A 80 -13.98 -4.69 -23.55
N THR A 81 -12.78 -4.18 -23.26
CA THR A 81 -11.60 -4.96 -22.83
C THR A 81 -11.24 -4.69 -21.36
N VAL A 82 -12.26 -4.52 -20.51
CA VAL A 82 -12.09 -4.34 -19.06
C VAL A 82 -11.28 -5.50 -18.44
N PRO A 83 -11.54 -6.78 -18.76
CA PRO A 83 -10.76 -7.88 -18.20
C PRO A 83 -9.27 -7.80 -18.54
N GLU A 84 -8.92 -7.52 -19.80
CA GLU A 84 -7.55 -7.44 -20.28
C GLU A 84 -6.80 -6.24 -19.70
N THR A 85 -7.50 -5.09 -19.56
CA THR A 85 -6.91 -3.90 -18.93
C THR A 85 -6.63 -4.12 -17.45
N LEU A 86 -7.53 -4.81 -16.73
CA LEU A 86 -7.34 -5.14 -15.32
C LEU A 86 -6.23 -6.17 -15.08
N GLU A 87 -6.07 -7.13 -15.99
CA GLU A 87 -4.96 -8.09 -15.96
C GLU A 87 -3.61 -7.37 -16.13
N GLN A 88 -3.51 -6.41 -17.05
CA GLN A 88 -2.30 -5.61 -17.25
C GLN A 88 -1.99 -4.67 -16.07
N LEU A 89 -3.03 -4.21 -15.38
CA LEU A 89 -2.92 -3.30 -14.24
C LEU A 89 -2.44 -3.97 -12.96
N SER A 90 -2.81 -5.24 -12.73
CA SER A 90 -2.49 -5.94 -11.48
C SER A 90 -0.98 -5.97 -11.16
N PRO A 91 -0.08 -6.40 -12.08
CA PRO A 91 1.36 -6.43 -11.81
C PRO A 91 1.94 -5.05 -11.51
N GLN A 92 1.43 -4.01 -12.18
CA GLN A 92 1.93 -2.65 -11.98
C GLN A 92 1.61 -2.12 -10.57
N PHE A 93 0.40 -2.37 -10.08
CA PHE A 93 -0.02 -1.98 -8.74
C PHE A 93 0.61 -2.85 -7.64
N GLU A 94 0.88 -4.12 -7.92
CA GLU A 94 1.64 -5.00 -7.04
C GLU A 94 3.09 -4.54 -6.89
N ASP A 95 3.76 -4.18 -7.99
CA ASP A 95 5.09 -3.59 -7.98
C ASP A 95 5.15 -2.26 -7.23
N GLN A 96 4.14 -1.39 -7.40
CA GLN A 96 4.03 -0.17 -6.63
C GLN A 96 3.92 -0.45 -5.12
N ALA A 97 3.10 -1.43 -4.72
CA ALA A 97 2.98 -1.83 -3.32
C ALA A 97 4.31 -2.37 -2.78
N ARG A 98 5.01 -3.20 -3.56
CA ARG A 98 6.31 -3.78 -3.18
C ARG A 98 7.40 -2.73 -3.07
N ARG A 99 7.43 -1.74 -3.97
CA ARG A 99 8.33 -0.57 -3.88
C ARG A 99 8.06 0.25 -2.62
N ALA A 100 6.79 0.49 -2.29
CA ALA A 100 6.42 1.20 -1.07
C ALA A 100 6.89 0.46 0.19
N LEU A 101 6.70 -0.86 0.25
CA LEU A 101 7.20 -1.70 1.35
C LEU A 101 8.73 -1.67 1.46
N ASN A 102 9.44 -1.77 0.33
CA ASN A 102 10.90 -1.68 0.31
C ASN A 102 11.39 -0.31 0.79
N GLY A 103 10.73 0.77 0.38
CA GLY A 103 11.04 2.13 0.83
C GLY A 103 10.86 2.29 2.34
N LEU A 104 9.77 1.75 2.91
CA LEU A 104 9.54 1.74 4.35
C LEU A 104 10.63 0.96 5.10
N THR A 105 11.03 -0.20 4.59
CA THR A 105 12.11 -1.01 5.19
C THR A 105 13.45 -0.27 5.18
N ILE A 106 13.79 0.41 4.07
CA ILE A 106 15.01 1.22 3.98
C ILE A 106 14.96 2.39 4.97
N ALA A 107 13.84 3.11 5.05
CA ALA A 107 13.66 4.20 6.00
C ALA A 107 13.80 3.73 7.47
N LEU A 108 13.18 2.60 7.81
CA LEU A 108 13.36 1.97 9.13
C LEU A 108 14.83 1.62 9.40
N GLY A 109 15.53 1.09 8.39
CA GLY A 109 16.96 0.81 8.47
C GLY A 109 17.78 2.05 8.87
N TRP A 110 17.53 3.20 8.23
CA TRP A 110 18.20 4.46 8.58
C TRP A 110 17.88 4.95 10.00
N VAL A 111 16.64 4.78 10.48
CA VAL A 111 16.25 5.15 11.86
C VAL A 111 16.97 4.29 12.89
N ILE A 112 17.03 2.98 12.67
CA ILE A 112 17.75 2.06 13.57
C ILE A 112 19.24 2.42 13.59
N TRP A 113 19.82 2.67 12.42
CA TRP A 113 21.24 3.02 12.30
C TRP A 113 21.56 4.34 13.00
N SER A 114 20.71 5.36 12.86
CA SER A 114 20.90 6.66 13.52
C SER A 114 20.78 6.56 15.04
N LEU A 115 19.86 5.74 15.56
CA LEU A 115 19.70 5.49 16.99
C LEU A 115 20.93 4.79 17.58
N VAL A 116 21.45 3.77 16.89
CA VAL A 116 22.68 3.06 17.30
C VAL A 116 23.88 4.02 17.28
N ALA A 117 24.04 4.80 16.22
CA ALA A 117 25.11 5.79 16.12
C ALA A 117 25.02 6.84 17.25
N ALA A 118 23.83 7.36 17.54
CA ALA A 118 23.60 8.30 18.62
C ALA A 118 23.91 7.70 20.00
N MET A 119 23.55 6.44 20.23
CA MET A 119 23.88 5.71 21.46
C MET A 119 25.40 5.57 21.65
N ILE A 120 26.13 5.20 20.59
CA ILE A 120 27.59 5.07 20.63
C ILE A 120 28.24 6.43 20.93
N ILE A 121 27.81 7.49 20.24
CA ILE A 121 28.30 8.85 20.46
C ILE A 121 28.05 9.28 21.91
N PHE A 122 26.84 9.06 22.43
CA PHE A 122 26.50 9.35 23.81
C PHE A 122 27.42 8.62 24.81
N LEU A 123 27.70 7.34 24.59
CA LEU A 123 28.62 6.57 25.44
C LEU A 123 30.06 7.11 25.40
N ILE A 124 30.54 7.52 24.22
CA ILE A 124 31.87 8.12 24.07
C ILE A 124 31.96 9.42 24.88
N PHE A 125 30.98 10.32 24.73
CA PHE A 125 30.95 11.58 25.49
C PHE A 125 30.85 11.34 27.00
N ARG A 126 30.05 10.35 27.44
CA ARG A 126 29.91 9.95 28.84
C ARG A 126 31.26 9.49 29.43
N LEU A 127 31.97 8.63 28.70
CA LEU A 127 33.29 8.14 29.12
C LEU A 127 34.31 9.27 29.15
N PHE A 128 34.38 10.09 28.10
CA PHE A 128 35.31 11.21 28.02
C PHE A 128 35.14 12.17 29.21
N SER A 129 33.90 12.59 29.50
CA SER A 129 33.61 13.46 30.66
C SER A 129 34.07 12.81 31.96
N PHE A 130 33.80 11.52 32.16
CA PHE A 130 34.22 10.78 33.35
C PHE A 130 35.76 10.73 33.50
N TYR A 131 36.49 10.47 32.42
CA TYR A 131 37.95 10.45 32.43
C TYR A 131 38.54 11.83 32.75
N VAL A 132 38.00 12.88 32.14
CA VAL A 132 38.42 14.26 32.43
C VAL A 132 38.15 14.63 33.89
N ASP A 133 36.97 14.30 34.41
CA ASP A 133 36.62 14.52 35.81
C ASP A 133 37.55 13.75 36.76
N MET A 134 37.90 12.50 36.43
CA MET A 134 38.83 11.68 37.21
C MET A 134 40.24 12.27 37.23
N ILE A 135 40.76 12.70 36.08
CA ILE A 135 42.08 13.33 35.97
C ILE A 135 42.09 14.65 36.75
N ASN A 136 41.03 15.45 36.64
CA ASN A 136 40.92 16.72 37.35
C ASN A 136 40.88 16.51 38.88
N ARG A 137 40.16 15.49 39.35
CA ARG A 137 40.15 15.10 40.78
C ARG A 137 41.54 14.65 41.25
N ALA A 138 42.22 13.80 40.48
CA ALA A 138 43.57 13.34 40.80
C ALA A 138 44.61 14.49 40.79
N ALA A 139 44.49 15.43 39.86
CA ALA A 139 45.35 16.62 39.77
C ALA A 139 45.09 17.63 40.90
N SER A 140 43.85 17.71 41.41
CA SER A 140 43.46 18.63 42.49
C SER A 140 43.89 18.19 43.90
N GLY A 141 44.56 17.05 44.05
CA GLY A 141 45.18 16.65 45.32
C GLY A 141 44.20 16.33 46.46
N GLN A 142 42.97 15.89 46.16
CA GLN A 142 41.99 15.43 47.16
C GLN A 142 41.97 13.89 47.27
N LEU A 143 43.11 13.29 47.63
CA LEU A 143 43.17 11.95 48.21
C LEU A 143 43.63 12.05 49.67
#